data_AF-A0A087CZ72-F1
#
_entry.id   AF-A0A087CZ72-F1
#
_cell.length_a   1.000
_cell.length_b   1.000
_cell.length_c   1.000
_cell.angle_alpha   90.00
_cell.angle_beta   90.00
_cell.angle_gamma   90.00
#
_symmetry.space_group_name_H-M   'P 1'
#
loop_
_entity.id
_entity.type
_entity.pdbx_description
1 polymer ?
#
loop_
_entity_poly.entity_id
_entity_poly.type
_entity_poly.pdbx_seq_one_letter_code
_entity_poly.pdbx_strand_id
1 'polypeptide(L)'
;MESIPHIEDVNGIPTLFVDGEPFLATAGELQNSSAASLDYMEKNVWPNLEGMHVNSLVIPLYWEQIEPEEGKFDFTLVDGIAKQAREHDTKIIGLWFGLWKNAESMYVPGWMKTDTATYFRARKVSGEPLDSISPLCEAAIEKDANAYTKLMEHIAELDRDQTTFIFMQVENEIGLLGSDRDYSDMANELFAQGIPTDLAEKLGVAAGTPWADEFPGHDGENFMAYHYAKDVERIAAAGMDKHPIPAYTNSWLYQYPWNPGSYPAGGPSTPTHRVWKAMAPSLFTLAPDIYVPTIAKAMNDYSYEGNPLFVPEVRKDAQTASYALHAFTKYNAIGYSPFGIEQLALDPDSIPKPPMSVMIALNIDPSSFDITNSKPYLSRVYELIQGMKPLLLEYRGTDRLHSWVRESETDFGRYLTLKNYDLKVAFSPKAESQPLASGALFELDDDTLLMVGMMCSMNFTAKIGENSKVGIVSYQEGTIADGQFVASRVLNGDEKMSVEFGPMPEAHLLKLYKY
;
A
#
# COMPACT_ATOMS: atom_id res chain seq x y z
N MET A 1 14.31 2.98 26.41
CA MET A 1 14.39 2.82 24.95
C MET A 1 13.08 2.23 24.53
N GLU A 2 12.31 2.98 23.75
CA GLU A 2 11.13 2.46 23.07
C GLU A 2 11.56 1.34 22.12
N SER A 3 10.66 0.39 21.83
CA SER A 3 11.00 -0.71 20.92
C SER A 3 10.99 -0.18 19.48
N ILE A 4 12.08 -0.41 18.75
CA ILE A 4 12.15 -0.07 17.33
C ILE A 4 11.01 -0.78 16.58
N PRO A 5 10.27 -0.07 15.70
CA PRO A 5 9.27 -0.69 14.85
C PRO A 5 9.80 -1.92 14.12
N HIS A 6 9.00 -2.97 14.03
CA HIS A 6 9.39 -4.22 13.38
C HIS A 6 8.19 -5.01 12.90
N ILE A 7 8.40 -5.93 11.96
CA ILE A 7 7.41 -6.92 11.55
C ILE A 7 7.65 -8.20 12.34
N GLU A 8 6.63 -8.69 13.03
CA GLU A 8 6.64 -9.97 13.74
C GLU A 8 5.51 -10.87 13.23
N ASP A 9 5.75 -12.18 13.17
CA ASP A 9 4.70 -13.15 12.90
C ASP A 9 3.84 -13.40 14.14
N VAL A 10 2.55 -13.13 14.04
CA VAL A 10 1.57 -13.41 15.10
C VAL A 10 0.55 -14.40 14.56
N ASN A 11 0.72 -15.67 14.94
CA ASN A 11 -0.13 -16.78 14.51
C ASN A 11 -0.14 -16.99 12.98
N GLY A 12 1.01 -16.88 12.31
CA GLY A 12 1.13 -17.03 10.86
C GLY A 12 0.76 -15.77 10.07
N ILE A 13 0.57 -14.64 10.74
CA ILE A 13 0.20 -13.36 10.13
C ILE A 13 1.27 -12.31 10.47
N PRO A 14 2.05 -11.83 9.48
CA PRO A 14 3.00 -10.75 9.70
C PRO A 14 2.27 -9.48 10.16
N THR A 15 2.78 -8.89 11.22
CA THR A 15 2.14 -7.78 11.94
C THR A 15 3.18 -6.73 12.24
N LEU A 16 2.87 -5.48 11.94
CA LEU A 16 3.70 -4.34 12.35
C LEU A 16 3.50 -4.07 13.84
N PHE A 17 4.60 -4.00 14.57
CA PHE A 17 4.65 -3.52 15.95
C PHE A 17 5.27 -2.14 16.00
N VAL A 18 4.63 -1.23 16.72
CA VAL A 18 5.10 0.14 16.99
C VAL A 18 4.95 0.36 18.50
N ASP A 19 6.01 0.82 19.16
CA ASP A 19 6.03 1.04 20.61
C ASP A 19 5.61 -0.21 21.42
N GLY A 20 5.91 -1.40 20.91
CA GLY A 20 5.65 -2.70 21.55
C GLY A 20 4.24 -3.25 21.31
N GLU A 21 3.40 -2.54 20.56
CA GLU A 21 2.00 -2.91 20.33
C GLU A 21 1.71 -3.17 18.84
N PRO A 22 0.81 -4.11 18.50
CA PRO A 22 0.33 -4.26 17.14
C PRO A 22 -0.28 -2.96 16.61
N PHE A 23 0.15 -2.59 15.40
CA PHE A 23 -0.18 -1.33 14.75
C PHE A 23 -0.81 -1.59 13.37
N LEU A 24 -1.91 -0.88 13.09
CA LEU A 24 -2.55 -0.84 11.79
C LEU A 24 -2.43 0.58 11.26
N ALA A 25 -1.70 0.77 10.17
CA ALA A 25 -1.47 2.09 9.59
C ALA A 25 -2.70 2.52 8.77
N THR A 26 -3.63 3.23 9.40
CA THR A 26 -4.69 3.97 8.71
C THR A 26 -4.06 5.21 8.11
N ALA A 27 -3.47 5.03 6.93
CA ALA A 27 -2.50 5.94 6.36
C ALA A 27 -3.07 6.79 5.23
N GLY A 28 -2.27 7.74 4.77
CA GLY A 28 -2.49 8.43 3.52
C GLY A 28 -1.17 8.96 2.99
N GLU A 29 -1.05 9.07 1.67
CA GLU A 29 0.15 9.57 1.03
C GLU A 29 -0.04 11.01 0.61
N LEU A 30 0.97 11.84 0.84
CA LEU A 30 0.95 13.24 0.44
C LEU A 30 1.20 13.40 -1.06
N GLN A 31 0.76 14.51 -1.65
CA GLN A 31 1.22 14.86 -3.00
C GLN A 31 2.75 14.97 -3.05
N ASN A 32 3.31 14.62 -4.21
CA ASN A 32 4.76 14.55 -4.45
C ASN A 32 5.56 15.78 -3.99
N SER A 33 4.97 16.99 -3.96
CA SER A 33 5.65 18.23 -3.58
C SER A 33 5.13 18.86 -2.28
N SER A 34 4.14 18.27 -1.60
CA SER A 34 3.56 18.85 -0.39
C SER A 34 4.56 18.91 0.75
N ALA A 35 5.37 17.86 0.90
CA ALA A 35 6.37 17.75 1.97
C ALA A 35 7.62 18.62 1.72
N ALA A 36 7.78 19.23 0.54
CA ALA A 36 8.94 20.05 0.21
C ALA A 36 8.97 21.42 0.94
N SER A 37 7.95 21.74 1.74
CA SER A 37 7.85 23.00 2.49
C SER A 37 7.08 22.82 3.80
N LEU A 38 7.73 23.11 4.92
CA LEU A 38 7.11 23.10 6.25
C LEU A 38 5.91 24.06 6.36
N ASP A 39 5.98 25.22 5.70
CA ASP A 39 4.90 26.21 5.65
C ASP A 39 3.71 25.70 4.83
N TYR A 40 3.98 24.95 3.75
CA TYR A 40 2.92 24.33 2.96
C TYR A 40 2.22 23.24 3.76
N MET A 41 2.98 22.41 4.47
CA MET A 41 2.46 21.38 5.37
C MET A 41 1.53 21.97 6.44
N GLU A 42 1.98 23.01 7.16
CA GLU A 42 1.20 23.72 8.19
C GLU A 42 -0.12 24.31 7.67
N LYS A 43 -0.12 24.86 6.45
CA LYS A 43 -1.28 25.57 5.92
C LYS A 43 -2.24 24.69 5.13
N ASN A 44 -1.74 23.66 4.45
CA ASN A 44 -2.50 22.94 3.42
C ASN A 44 -2.53 21.43 3.61
N VAL A 45 -1.72 20.88 4.52
CA VAL A 45 -1.72 19.44 4.81
C VAL A 45 -2.43 19.19 6.13
N TRP A 46 -1.82 19.59 7.25
CA TRP A 46 -2.31 19.23 8.58
C TRP A 46 -3.77 19.61 8.86
N PRO A 47 -4.24 20.85 8.52
CA PRO A 47 -5.65 21.21 8.73
C PRO A 47 -6.63 20.35 7.93
N ASN A 48 -6.20 19.85 6.76
CA ASN A 48 -7.05 19.05 5.88
C ASN A 48 -7.21 17.61 6.38
N LEU A 49 -6.26 17.11 7.18
CA LEU A 49 -6.28 15.78 7.77
C LEU A 49 -7.10 15.70 9.06
N GLU A 50 -7.49 16.84 9.63
CA GLU A 50 -8.32 16.88 10.83
C GLU A 50 -9.62 16.07 10.63
N GLY A 51 -9.89 15.22 11.63
CA GLY A 51 -11.07 14.34 11.65
C GLY A 51 -11.03 13.20 10.63
N MET A 52 -9.91 12.94 9.95
CA MET A 52 -9.80 11.82 9.00
C MET A 52 -9.40 10.49 9.66
N HIS A 53 -9.06 10.50 10.95
CA HIS A 53 -8.54 9.33 11.67
C HIS A 53 -7.31 8.71 10.97
N VAL A 54 -6.51 9.55 10.32
CA VAL A 54 -5.19 9.15 9.81
C VAL A 54 -4.23 9.09 10.99
N ASN A 55 -3.52 7.97 11.16
CA ASN A 55 -2.52 7.82 12.22
C ASN A 55 -1.08 7.78 11.67
N SER A 56 -0.93 7.69 10.35
CA SER A 56 0.36 7.59 9.67
C SER A 56 0.31 8.31 8.33
N LEU A 57 1.40 8.94 7.91
CA LEU A 57 1.52 9.53 6.57
C LEU A 57 2.69 8.94 5.81
N VAL A 58 2.48 8.63 4.53
CA VAL A 58 3.57 8.40 3.58
C VAL A 58 4.08 9.77 3.12
N ILE A 59 5.33 10.10 3.45
CA ILE A 59 5.90 11.43 3.27
C ILE A 59 7.18 11.35 2.42
N PRO A 60 7.23 12.00 1.24
CA PRO A 60 8.44 12.07 0.44
C PRO A 60 9.61 12.75 1.16
N LEU A 61 10.78 12.13 1.08
CA LEU A 61 12.07 12.62 1.54
C LEU A 61 12.97 12.76 0.31
N TYR A 62 13.35 13.99 0.00
CA TYR A 62 13.93 14.35 -1.30
C TYR A 62 15.46 14.33 -1.27
N TRP A 63 16.10 13.43 -2.03
CA TRP A 63 17.56 13.40 -2.08
C TRP A 63 18.15 14.75 -2.53
N GLU A 64 17.59 15.38 -3.56
CA GLU A 64 18.07 16.69 -4.03
C GLU A 64 18.04 17.81 -2.99
N GLN A 65 17.21 17.71 -1.95
CA GLN A 65 17.16 18.69 -0.85
C GLN A 65 18.00 18.24 0.35
N ILE A 66 18.10 16.94 0.57
CA ILE A 66 18.91 16.35 1.63
C ILE A 66 20.40 16.49 1.32
N GLU A 67 20.81 16.43 0.05
CA GLU A 67 22.22 16.55 -0.38
C GLU A 67 22.35 17.51 -1.58
N PRO A 68 22.07 18.82 -1.41
CA PRO A 68 22.04 19.78 -2.51
C PRO A 68 23.42 20.00 -3.16
N GLU A 69 24.48 19.80 -2.38
CA GLU A 69 25.86 19.72 -2.83
C GLU A 69 26.45 18.39 -2.37
N GLU A 70 27.25 17.75 -3.22
CA GLU A 70 27.83 16.43 -2.94
C GLU A 70 28.59 16.41 -1.61
N GLY A 71 28.20 15.50 -0.71
CA GLY A 71 28.76 15.33 0.62
C GLY A 71 28.32 16.37 1.66
N LYS A 72 27.41 17.29 1.33
CA LYS A 72 26.87 18.29 2.26
C LYS A 72 25.39 18.04 2.51
N PHE A 73 25.09 17.48 3.68
CA PHE A 73 23.74 17.10 4.06
C PHE A 73 22.98 18.23 4.78
N ASP A 74 21.70 18.41 4.43
CA ASP A 74 20.75 19.31 5.09
C ASP A 74 19.48 18.54 5.50
N PHE A 75 19.32 18.32 6.80
CA PHE A 75 18.17 17.61 7.37
C PHE A 75 17.09 18.54 7.93
N THR A 76 17.18 19.86 7.71
CA THR A 76 16.24 20.85 8.27
C THR A 76 14.79 20.51 7.94
N LEU A 77 14.51 20.05 6.72
CA LEU A 77 13.17 19.66 6.32
C LEU A 77 12.70 18.39 7.04
N VAL A 78 13.57 17.38 7.18
CA VAL A 78 13.29 16.12 7.88
C VAL A 78 12.96 16.40 9.35
N ASP A 79 13.75 17.25 10.01
CA ASP A 79 13.54 17.68 11.40
C ASP A 79 12.19 18.37 11.58
N GLY A 80 11.87 19.29 10.68
CA GLY A 80 10.61 20.03 10.73
C GLY A 80 9.40 19.14 10.49
N ILE A 81 9.47 18.21 9.54
CA ILE A 81 8.41 17.24 9.26
C ILE A 81 8.20 16.34 10.48
N ALA A 82 9.27 15.79 11.06
CA ALA A 82 9.19 14.93 12.25
C ALA A 82 8.57 15.69 13.43
N LYS A 83 8.97 16.95 13.63
CA LYS A 83 8.38 17.81 14.66
C LYS A 83 6.88 18.03 14.44
N GLN A 84 6.47 18.43 13.23
CA GLN A 84 5.06 18.64 12.92
C GLN A 84 4.24 17.35 13.08
N ALA A 85 4.76 16.21 12.63
CA ALA A 85 4.10 14.92 12.77
C ALA A 85 3.85 14.57 14.25
N ARG A 86 4.83 14.83 15.14
CA ARG A 86 4.68 14.67 16.59
C ARG A 86 3.63 15.61 17.20
N GLU A 87 3.56 16.87 16.74
CA GLU A 87 2.53 17.83 17.18
C GLU A 87 1.10 17.40 16.78
N HIS A 88 0.98 16.59 15.72
CA HIS A 88 -0.27 16.05 15.21
C HIS A 88 -0.51 14.57 15.55
N ASP A 89 0.29 13.97 16.46
CA ASP A 89 0.20 12.56 16.88
C ASP A 89 0.14 11.58 15.69
N THR A 90 0.95 11.85 14.67
CA THR A 90 0.97 11.11 13.41
C THR A 90 2.34 10.47 13.22
N LYS A 91 2.37 9.18 12.87
CA LYS A 91 3.60 8.46 12.50
C LYS A 91 3.99 8.74 11.05
N ILE A 92 5.26 8.53 10.72
CA ILE A 92 5.81 8.75 9.37
C ILE A 92 6.19 7.41 8.76
N ILE A 93 5.71 7.19 7.54
CA ILE A 93 6.23 6.21 6.59
C ILE A 93 7.11 7.02 5.63
N GLY A 94 8.43 6.91 5.78
CA GLY A 94 9.36 7.75 5.01
C GLY A 94 9.48 7.25 3.58
N LEU A 95 9.25 8.11 2.59
CA LEU A 95 9.33 7.77 1.18
C LEU A 95 10.61 8.32 0.57
N TRP A 96 11.64 7.48 0.42
CA TRP A 96 12.92 7.91 -0.16
C TRP A 96 12.79 8.12 -1.67
N PHE A 97 12.76 9.39 -2.10
CA PHE A 97 12.91 9.76 -3.50
C PHE A 97 14.40 9.92 -3.83
N GLY A 98 15.05 8.78 -4.06
CA GLY A 98 16.45 8.62 -4.41
C GLY A 98 16.70 8.59 -5.92
N LEU A 99 17.41 7.56 -6.38
CA LEU A 99 17.76 7.31 -7.78
C LEU A 99 16.55 7.16 -8.69
N TRP A 100 15.48 6.52 -8.22
CA TRP A 100 14.34 6.20 -9.07
C TRP A 100 13.02 6.67 -8.47
N LYS A 101 12.31 7.45 -9.27
CA LYS A 101 10.95 7.92 -9.03
C LYS A 101 10.18 7.81 -10.34
N ASN A 102 9.19 6.92 -10.40
CA ASN A 102 8.34 6.69 -11.58
C ASN A 102 9.17 6.32 -12.82
N ALA A 103 10.06 5.36 -12.67
CA ALA A 103 11.01 4.90 -13.70
C ALA A 103 12.02 5.96 -14.19
N GLU A 104 12.13 7.11 -13.53
CA GLU A 104 13.03 8.21 -13.91
C GLU A 104 13.89 8.68 -12.74
N SER A 105 14.99 9.37 -13.03
CA SER A 105 15.90 9.92 -12.00
C SER A 105 15.64 11.40 -11.74
N MET A 106 14.37 11.75 -11.47
CA MET A 106 13.93 13.14 -11.31
C MET A 106 14.34 13.82 -10.01
N TYR A 107 14.52 13.06 -8.92
CA TYR A 107 14.77 13.61 -7.57
C TYR A 107 16.23 13.49 -7.11
N VAL A 108 17.11 12.98 -7.99
CA VAL A 108 18.55 12.98 -7.72
C VAL A 108 19.09 14.43 -7.64
N PRO A 109 20.15 14.70 -6.87
CA PRO A 109 20.70 16.04 -6.74
C PRO A 109 21.16 16.67 -8.06
N GLY A 110 21.18 18.01 -8.12
CA GLY A 110 21.57 18.75 -9.32
C GLY A 110 22.97 18.42 -9.85
N TRP A 111 23.92 18.10 -8.95
CA TRP A 111 25.27 17.70 -9.32
C TRP A 111 25.30 16.33 -10.02
N MET A 112 24.38 15.42 -9.68
CA MET A 112 24.23 14.13 -10.36
C MET A 112 23.47 14.29 -11.68
N LYS A 113 22.38 15.06 -11.68
CA LYS A 113 21.54 15.30 -12.88
C LYS A 113 22.35 15.81 -14.07
N THR A 114 23.32 16.69 -13.80
CA THR A 114 24.11 17.39 -14.83
C THR A 114 25.39 16.67 -15.23
N ASP A 115 25.95 15.79 -14.38
CA ASP A 115 27.10 14.96 -14.73
C ASP A 115 26.68 13.61 -15.31
N THR A 116 26.13 13.67 -16.52
CA THR A 116 25.65 12.48 -17.25
C THR A 116 26.76 11.55 -17.75
N ALA A 117 28.02 11.97 -17.64
CA ALA A 117 29.18 11.17 -18.03
C ALA A 117 29.57 10.20 -16.92
N THR A 118 29.62 10.69 -15.67
CA THR A 118 29.83 9.84 -14.49
C THR A 118 28.58 9.04 -14.16
N TYR A 119 27.43 9.70 -14.14
CA TYR A 119 26.13 9.11 -13.78
C TYR A 119 25.32 8.80 -15.04
N PHE A 120 25.70 7.69 -15.69
CA PHE A 120 25.18 7.34 -17.00
C PHE A 120 23.75 6.79 -16.94
N ARG A 121 22.97 7.16 -17.96
CA ARG A 121 21.59 6.70 -18.14
C ARG A 121 21.54 5.35 -18.84
N ALA A 122 20.50 4.58 -18.54
CA ALA A 122 20.14 3.41 -19.33
C ALA A 122 19.87 3.84 -20.78
N ARG A 123 20.05 2.91 -21.72
CA ARG A 123 19.85 3.17 -23.16
C ARG A 123 18.83 2.23 -23.75
N LYS A 124 18.02 2.74 -24.68
CA LYS A 124 17.21 1.92 -25.58
C LYS A 124 18.11 1.14 -26.53
N VAL A 125 17.54 0.12 -27.17
CA VAL A 125 18.21 -0.64 -28.26
C VAL A 125 18.71 0.26 -29.41
N SER A 126 18.09 1.43 -29.62
CA SER A 126 18.52 2.43 -30.60
C SER A 126 19.79 3.21 -30.19
N GLY A 127 20.25 3.05 -28.95
CA GLY A 127 21.31 3.83 -28.33
C GLY A 127 20.86 5.15 -27.69
N GLU A 128 19.59 5.52 -27.86
CA GLU A 128 18.97 6.70 -27.22
C GLU A 128 19.02 6.56 -25.70
N PRO A 129 19.53 7.57 -24.95
CA PRO A 129 19.47 7.55 -23.50
C PRO A 129 18.02 7.68 -23.00
N LEU A 130 17.70 6.97 -21.92
CA LEU A 130 16.45 7.10 -21.17
C LEU A 130 16.60 8.12 -20.05
N ASP A 131 15.49 8.56 -19.45
CA ASP A 131 15.50 9.50 -18.31
C ASP A 131 15.89 8.86 -16.97
N SER A 132 16.18 7.55 -16.98
CA SER A 132 16.57 6.75 -15.83
C SER A 132 18.07 6.51 -15.79
N ILE A 133 18.71 6.78 -14.65
CA ILE A 133 20.08 6.32 -14.37
C ILE A 133 20.07 4.79 -14.33
N SER A 134 21.03 4.17 -15.02
CA SER A 134 21.11 2.71 -15.10
C SER A 134 21.47 2.13 -13.72
N PRO A 135 20.84 1.02 -13.29
CA PRO A 135 21.30 0.30 -12.08
C PRO A 135 22.72 -0.26 -12.22
N LEU A 136 23.27 -0.29 -13.45
CA LEU A 136 24.67 -0.64 -13.68
C LEU A 136 25.64 0.51 -13.38
N CYS A 137 25.13 1.71 -13.06
CA CYS A 137 25.94 2.86 -12.71
C CYS A 137 26.35 2.80 -11.23
N GLU A 138 27.38 1.99 -10.94
CA GLU A 138 27.90 1.78 -9.57
C GLU A 138 28.18 3.10 -8.82
N ALA A 139 28.72 4.11 -9.52
CA ALA A 139 28.98 5.42 -8.94
C ALA A 139 27.71 6.12 -8.45
N ALA A 140 26.57 5.93 -9.11
CA ALA A 140 25.29 6.49 -8.68
C ALA A 140 24.72 5.70 -7.48
N ILE A 141 24.80 4.37 -7.51
CA ILE A 141 24.33 3.48 -6.43
C ILE A 141 25.11 3.73 -5.14
N GLU A 142 26.43 3.92 -5.23
CA GLU A 142 27.26 4.27 -4.07
C GLU A 142 26.85 5.58 -3.41
N LYS A 143 26.46 6.58 -4.22
CA LYS A 143 26.02 7.88 -3.72
C LYS A 143 24.66 7.81 -3.08
N ASP A 144 23.73 7.08 -3.68
CA ASP A 144 22.39 6.86 -3.11
C ASP A 144 22.50 6.15 -1.76
N ALA A 145 23.16 4.98 -1.74
CA ALA A 145 23.35 4.21 -0.53
C ALA A 145 24.00 5.04 0.58
N ASN A 146 24.98 5.90 0.26
CA ASN A 146 25.58 6.80 1.23
C ASN A 146 24.59 7.87 1.74
N ALA A 147 23.82 8.51 0.85
CA ALA A 147 22.85 9.52 1.24
C ALA A 147 21.71 8.94 2.07
N TYR A 148 21.16 7.80 1.67
CA TYR A 148 20.16 7.05 2.43
C TYR A 148 20.71 6.60 3.80
N THR A 149 21.95 6.12 3.86
CA THR A 149 22.62 5.79 5.14
C THR A 149 22.67 7.02 6.06
N LYS A 150 23.04 8.20 5.53
CA LYS A 150 23.11 9.44 6.31
C LYS A 150 21.74 9.89 6.81
N LEU A 151 20.71 9.75 5.99
CA LEU A 151 19.33 9.97 6.38
C LEU A 151 18.91 9.03 7.51
N MET A 152 19.20 7.73 7.39
CA MET A 152 18.84 6.73 8.40
C MET A 152 19.62 6.90 9.71
N GLU A 153 20.89 7.30 9.67
CA GLU A 153 21.65 7.74 10.85
C GLU A 153 20.95 8.90 11.55
N HIS A 154 20.50 9.90 10.78
CA HIS A 154 19.82 11.07 11.32
C HIS A 154 18.45 10.72 11.92
N ILE A 155 17.66 9.86 11.25
CA ILE A 155 16.38 9.36 11.77
C ILE A 155 16.60 8.58 13.08
N ALA A 156 17.64 7.76 13.18
CA ALA A 156 17.97 7.04 14.42
C ALA A 156 18.20 8.00 15.61
N GLU A 157 18.79 9.16 15.36
CA GLU A 157 18.99 10.19 16.37
C GLU A 157 17.69 10.90 16.73
N LEU A 158 16.87 11.24 15.72
CA LEU A 158 15.56 11.86 15.93
C LEU A 158 14.63 10.99 16.75
N ASP A 159 14.61 9.69 16.49
CA ASP A 159 13.68 8.73 17.09
C ASP A 159 14.20 8.05 18.36
N ARG A 160 15.36 8.48 18.86
CA ARG A 160 16.00 7.91 20.07
C ARG A 160 15.06 7.87 21.29
N ASP A 161 14.26 8.93 21.45
CA ASP A 161 13.42 9.14 22.62
C ASP A 161 11.91 8.99 22.33
N GLN A 162 11.54 8.98 21.05
CA GLN A 162 10.15 8.87 20.60
C GLN A 162 10.08 8.27 19.19
N THR A 163 9.38 7.16 19.01
CA THR A 163 9.13 6.56 17.70
C THR A 163 8.27 7.47 16.82
N THR A 164 8.83 7.98 15.72
CA THR A 164 8.12 8.84 14.76
C THR A 164 8.04 8.16 13.40
N PHE A 165 9.16 7.62 12.91
CA PHE A 165 9.25 6.84 11.69
C PHE A 165 8.95 5.36 11.99
N ILE A 166 8.01 4.77 11.25
CA ILE A 166 7.56 3.39 11.50
C ILE A 166 8.07 2.39 10.46
N PHE A 167 8.33 2.82 9.23
CA PHE A 167 9.07 2.07 8.20
C PHE A 167 9.38 2.98 7.01
N MET A 168 10.24 2.51 6.10
CA MET A 168 10.74 3.27 4.96
C MET A 168 10.37 2.62 3.62
N GLN A 169 9.89 3.42 2.67
CA GLN A 169 9.98 3.07 1.26
C GLN A 169 11.38 3.42 0.76
N VAL A 170 12.03 2.48 0.10
CA VAL A 170 13.31 2.66 -0.56
C VAL A 170 13.04 2.80 -2.05
N GLU A 171 13.32 3.99 -2.58
CA GLU A 171 12.97 4.42 -3.95
C GLU A 171 11.46 4.53 -4.21
N ASN A 172 11.07 4.81 -5.45
CA ASN A 172 9.67 4.89 -5.85
C ASN A 172 9.43 4.42 -7.30
N GLU A 173 8.53 3.45 -7.49
CA GLU A 173 8.07 2.94 -8.79
C GLU A 173 9.26 2.68 -9.74
N ILE A 174 10.18 1.84 -9.28
CA ILE A 174 11.45 1.53 -9.95
C ILE A 174 11.20 0.83 -11.30
N GLY A 175 12.05 1.12 -12.29
CA GLY A 175 12.11 0.38 -13.56
C GLY A 175 12.47 1.27 -14.73
N LEU A 176 12.25 0.75 -15.95
CA LEU A 176 12.45 1.48 -17.20
C LEU A 176 11.14 1.62 -17.99
N LEU A 177 10.86 2.83 -18.47
CA LEU A 177 9.82 3.07 -19.47
C LEU A 177 10.44 3.19 -20.86
N GLY A 178 9.72 2.71 -21.87
CA GLY A 178 10.14 2.75 -23.28
C GLY A 178 11.24 1.76 -23.68
N SER A 179 11.67 0.88 -22.77
CA SER A 179 12.64 -0.20 -23.02
C SER A 179 12.39 -1.34 -22.03
N ASP A 180 12.62 -2.59 -22.45
CA ASP A 180 12.55 -3.77 -21.58
C ASP A 180 13.81 -3.92 -20.71
N ARG A 181 14.95 -3.41 -21.17
CA ARG A 181 16.21 -3.35 -20.43
C ARG A 181 17.10 -2.19 -20.84
N ASP A 182 18.22 -2.02 -20.12
CA ASP A 182 19.35 -1.23 -20.58
C ASP A 182 20.07 -1.97 -21.73
N TYR A 183 20.33 -1.27 -22.84
CA TYR A 183 21.07 -1.75 -24.01
C TYR A 183 22.43 -1.06 -24.18
N SER A 184 22.94 -0.43 -23.12
CA SER A 184 24.34 0.01 -23.08
C SER A 184 25.30 -1.16 -23.35
N ASP A 185 26.52 -0.86 -23.82
CA ASP A 185 27.52 -1.89 -24.11
C ASP A 185 27.80 -2.77 -22.89
N MET A 186 27.87 -2.15 -21.70
CA MET A 186 28.01 -2.83 -20.41
C MET A 186 26.83 -3.77 -20.14
N ALA A 187 25.59 -3.30 -20.33
CA ALA A 187 24.41 -4.13 -20.11
C ALA A 187 24.35 -5.32 -21.06
N ASN A 188 24.68 -5.13 -22.34
CA ASN A 188 24.72 -6.22 -23.32
C ASN A 188 25.78 -7.27 -22.97
N GLU A 189 26.95 -6.85 -22.49
CA GLU A 189 28.01 -7.76 -22.06
C GLU A 189 27.56 -8.61 -20.86
N LEU A 190 26.96 -7.99 -19.84
CA LEU A 190 26.46 -8.70 -18.66
C LEU A 190 25.28 -9.61 -18.99
N PHE A 191 24.34 -9.14 -19.80
CA PHE A 191 23.18 -9.93 -20.22
C PHE A 191 23.62 -11.22 -20.95
N ALA A 192 24.65 -11.14 -21.80
CA ALA A 192 25.17 -12.28 -22.55
C ALA A 192 25.87 -13.33 -21.66
N GLN A 193 26.25 -12.99 -20.42
CA GLN A 193 26.85 -13.94 -19.47
C GLN A 193 25.80 -14.88 -18.85
N GLY A 194 24.51 -14.58 -18.97
CA GLY A 194 23.42 -15.35 -18.35
C GLY A 194 23.20 -15.01 -16.88
N ILE A 195 22.43 -15.84 -16.17
CA ILE A 195 22.02 -15.63 -14.78
C ILE A 195 23.25 -15.71 -13.86
N PRO A 196 23.54 -14.67 -13.05
CA PRO A 196 24.64 -14.65 -12.09
C PRO A 196 24.52 -15.73 -11.01
N THR A 197 25.64 -16.14 -10.43
CA THR A 197 25.71 -17.27 -9.49
C THR A 197 24.78 -17.11 -8.28
N ASP A 198 24.73 -15.93 -7.68
CA ASP A 198 23.91 -15.62 -6.50
C ASP A 198 22.41 -15.79 -6.80
N LEU A 199 21.93 -15.26 -7.92
CA LEU A 199 20.56 -15.47 -8.34
C LEU A 199 20.32 -16.94 -8.76
N ALA A 200 21.25 -17.56 -9.48
CA ALA A 200 21.11 -18.94 -9.94
C ALA A 200 20.91 -19.92 -8.77
N GLU A 201 21.67 -19.73 -7.68
CA GLU A 201 21.52 -20.52 -6.45
C GLU A 201 20.13 -20.35 -5.82
N LYS A 202 19.59 -19.12 -5.79
CA LYS A 202 18.24 -18.84 -5.26
C LYS A 202 17.14 -19.41 -6.15
N LEU A 203 17.34 -19.40 -7.47
CA LEU A 203 16.37 -19.90 -8.44
C LEU A 203 16.44 -21.43 -8.62
N GLY A 204 17.52 -22.08 -8.19
CA GLY A 204 17.75 -23.51 -8.36
C GLY A 204 18.20 -23.89 -9.78
N VAL A 205 18.92 -23.00 -10.47
CA VAL A 205 19.42 -23.17 -11.84
C VAL A 205 20.95 -23.11 -11.88
N ALA A 206 21.56 -23.45 -13.02
CA ALA A 206 23.01 -23.35 -13.18
C ALA A 206 23.42 -21.88 -13.41
N ALA A 207 24.54 -21.45 -12.81
CA ALA A 207 25.13 -20.15 -13.11
C ALA A 207 25.46 -20.05 -14.62
N GLY A 208 25.18 -18.89 -15.21
CA GLY A 208 25.32 -18.63 -16.64
C GLY A 208 24.20 -19.22 -17.51
N THR A 209 23.13 -19.77 -16.92
CA THR A 209 21.92 -20.12 -17.67
C THR A 209 21.43 -18.87 -18.42
N PRO A 210 21.19 -18.93 -19.74
CA PRO A 210 20.64 -17.80 -20.49
C PRO A 210 19.34 -17.28 -19.86
N TRP A 211 19.18 -15.96 -19.78
CA TRP A 211 17.98 -15.35 -19.19
C TRP A 211 16.69 -15.82 -19.88
N ALA A 212 16.72 -16.02 -21.20
CA ALA A 212 15.57 -16.51 -21.97
C ALA A 212 15.18 -17.97 -21.68
N ASP A 213 16.10 -18.78 -21.14
CA ASP A 213 15.81 -20.17 -20.78
C ASP A 213 14.98 -20.23 -19.49
N GLU A 214 15.25 -19.32 -18.54
CA GLU A 214 14.54 -19.23 -17.26
C GLU A 214 13.31 -18.32 -17.30
N PHE A 215 13.40 -17.22 -18.07
CA PHE A 215 12.37 -16.18 -18.18
C PHE A 215 11.97 -15.96 -19.65
N PRO A 216 11.38 -16.96 -20.32
CA PRO A 216 11.06 -16.87 -21.73
C PRO A 216 10.10 -15.71 -22.02
N GLY A 217 10.53 -14.75 -22.84
CA GLY A 217 9.77 -13.55 -23.21
C GLY A 217 9.82 -12.40 -22.20
N HIS A 218 10.50 -12.60 -21.07
CA HIS A 218 10.68 -11.61 -19.99
C HIS A 218 12.14 -11.56 -19.50
N ASP A 219 13.07 -11.93 -20.38
CA ASP A 219 14.50 -12.08 -20.09
C ASP A 219 15.16 -10.74 -19.80
N GLY A 220 14.92 -9.73 -20.65
CA GLY A 220 15.41 -8.37 -20.41
C GLY A 220 14.84 -7.76 -19.12
N GLU A 221 13.54 -7.96 -18.88
CA GLU A 221 12.86 -7.47 -17.69
C GLU A 221 13.43 -8.07 -16.41
N ASN A 222 13.64 -9.40 -16.36
CA ASN A 222 14.19 -10.07 -15.19
C ASN A 222 15.69 -9.79 -15.00
N PHE A 223 16.44 -9.54 -16.08
CA PHE A 223 17.80 -9.01 -15.98
C PHE A 223 17.82 -7.65 -15.27
N MET A 224 16.93 -6.73 -15.64
CA MET A 224 16.80 -5.45 -14.94
C MET A 224 16.35 -5.63 -13.49
N ALA A 225 15.36 -6.48 -13.25
CA ALA A 225 14.86 -6.76 -11.90
C ALA A 225 15.97 -7.27 -10.97
N TYR A 226 16.88 -8.11 -11.47
CA TYR A 226 18.03 -8.58 -10.71
C TYR A 226 18.92 -7.42 -10.26
N HIS A 227 19.27 -6.52 -11.18
CA HIS A 227 20.14 -5.39 -10.86
C HIS A 227 19.45 -4.41 -9.91
N TYR A 228 18.22 -3.98 -10.21
CA TYR A 228 17.45 -3.10 -9.33
C TYR A 228 17.26 -3.68 -7.93
N ALA A 229 16.86 -4.95 -7.82
CA ALA A 229 16.64 -5.58 -6.53
C ALA A 229 17.93 -5.65 -5.70
N LYS A 230 19.08 -5.94 -6.33
CA LYS A 230 20.37 -6.00 -5.62
C LYS A 230 20.83 -4.61 -5.14
N ASP A 231 20.56 -3.57 -5.92
CA ASP A 231 20.90 -2.20 -5.56
C ASP A 231 20.00 -1.67 -4.45
N VAL A 232 18.69 -1.91 -4.54
CA VAL A 232 17.75 -1.59 -3.46
C VAL A 232 18.08 -2.35 -2.19
N GLU A 233 18.45 -3.63 -2.27
CA GLU A 233 18.91 -4.39 -1.11
C GLU A 233 20.12 -3.72 -0.45
N ARG A 234 21.10 -3.29 -1.24
CA ARG A 234 22.29 -2.60 -0.72
C ARG A 234 21.91 -1.29 -0.03
N ILE A 235 21.02 -0.49 -0.62
CA ILE A 235 20.57 0.79 -0.06
C ILE A 235 19.79 0.53 1.24
N ALA A 236 18.79 -0.35 1.20
CA ALA A 236 17.96 -0.72 2.34
C ALA A 236 18.79 -1.29 3.50
N ALA A 237 19.66 -2.28 3.23
CA ALA A 237 20.50 -2.91 4.24
C ALA A 237 21.48 -1.92 4.88
N ALA A 238 22.06 -1.00 4.09
CA ALA A 238 22.95 0.03 4.62
C ALA A 238 22.23 1.00 5.58
N GLY A 239 21.00 1.38 5.26
CA GLY A 239 20.17 2.18 6.17
C GLY A 239 19.72 1.40 7.41
N MET A 240 19.33 0.14 7.25
CA MET A 240 18.90 -0.74 8.36
C MET A 240 20.03 -1.04 9.36
N ASP A 241 21.31 -1.04 8.95
CA ASP A 241 22.46 -1.08 9.87
C ASP A 241 22.49 0.10 10.85
N LYS A 242 21.92 1.25 10.44
CA LYS A 242 21.89 2.49 11.24
C LYS A 242 20.63 2.61 12.06
N HIS A 243 19.49 2.30 11.45
CA HIS A 243 18.19 2.27 12.11
C HIS A 243 17.35 1.13 11.55
N PRO A 244 17.20 0.00 12.29
CA PRO A 244 16.59 -1.22 11.78
C PRO A 244 15.05 -1.19 11.78
N ILE A 245 14.45 -0.09 11.33
CA ILE A 245 13.01 -0.06 11.02
C ILE A 245 12.75 -0.81 9.70
N PRO A 246 11.55 -1.37 9.48
CA PRO A 246 11.25 -2.12 8.27
C PRO A 246 11.42 -1.27 7.01
N ALA A 247 11.80 -1.93 5.91
CA ALA A 247 11.91 -1.31 4.59
C ALA A 247 11.03 -2.05 3.57
N TYR A 248 10.47 -1.32 2.61
CA TYR A 248 9.75 -1.87 1.46
C TYR A 248 10.08 -1.08 0.19
N THR A 249 9.65 -1.59 -0.96
CA THR A 249 9.56 -0.82 -2.20
C THR A 249 8.15 -0.93 -2.74
N ASN A 250 7.64 0.12 -3.37
CA ASN A 250 6.37 0.07 -4.07
C ASN A 250 6.54 -0.39 -5.52
N SER A 251 5.41 -0.71 -6.14
CA SER A 251 5.31 -1.25 -7.49
C SER A 251 4.22 -0.52 -8.25
N TRP A 252 4.66 0.20 -9.27
CA TRP A 252 3.82 0.44 -10.44
C TRP A 252 3.43 -0.92 -11.03
N LEU A 253 2.14 -1.21 -11.04
CA LEU A 253 1.64 -2.54 -11.38
C LEU A 253 1.90 -2.94 -12.84
N TYR A 254 2.05 -4.25 -13.04
CA TYR A 254 1.99 -4.90 -14.33
C TYR A 254 0.61 -4.67 -15.00
N GLN A 255 0.61 -3.98 -16.13
CA GLN A 255 -0.61 -3.47 -16.77
C GLN A 255 -0.61 -3.66 -18.29
N TYR A 256 -1.81 -3.70 -18.87
CA TYR A 256 -2.00 -3.70 -20.33
C TYR A 256 -1.22 -2.53 -20.97
N PRO A 257 -0.50 -2.72 -22.09
CA PRO A 257 -0.47 -3.88 -23.00
C PRO A 257 0.46 -5.03 -22.59
N TRP A 258 0.94 -5.08 -21.35
CA TRP A 258 1.72 -6.18 -20.79
C TRP A 258 3.08 -6.41 -21.47
N ASN A 259 3.61 -5.36 -22.10
CA ASN A 259 4.95 -5.39 -22.68
C ASN A 259 5.92 -4.64 -21.76
N PRO A 260 7.05 -5.23 -21.34
CA PRO A 260 8.07 -4.51 -20.58
C PRO A 260 8.43 -3.17 -21.25
N GLY A 261 8.44 -2.10 -20.47
CA GLY A 261 8.64 -0.74 -20.94
C GLY A 261 7.35 0.03 -21.23
N SER A 262 6.18 -0.62 -21.33
CA SER A 262 4.88 0.07 -21.23
C SER A 262 4.46 0.34 -19.79
N TYR A 263 5.00 -0.46 -18.87
CA TYR A 263 5.10 -0.22 -17.44
C TYR A 263 6.59 -0.29 -17.06
N PRO A 264 7.00 0.15 -15.86
CA PRO A 264 8.41 0.15 -15.45
C PRO A 264 9.05 -1.25 -15.48
N ALA A 265 9.79 -1.56 -16.56
CA ALA A 265 10.45 -2.85 -16.72
C ALA A 265 11.53 -3.04 -15.67
N GLY A 266 11.56 -4.22 -15.04
CA GLY A 266 12.46 -4.54 -13.95
C GLY A 266 11.97 -4.09 -12.57
N GLY A 267 10.90 -3.28 -12.49
CA GLY A 267 10.27 -2.93 -11.23
C GLY A 267 9.70 -4.14 -10.48
N PRO A 268 9.31 -4.00 -9.20
CA PRO A 268 8.82 -5.09 -8.34
C PRO A 268 7.37 -5.50 -8.63
N SER A 269 7.04 -5.63 -9.91
CA SER A 269 5.74 -6.11 -10.38
C SER A 269 5.65 -7.63 -10.28
N THR A 270 4.43 -8.19 -10.26
CA THR A 270 4.23 -9.63 -9.96
C THR A 270 5.03 -10.61 -10.83
N PRO A 271 5.30 -10.36 -12.13
CA PRO A 271 6.17 -11.23 -12.93
C PRO A 271 7.64 -11.29 -12.45
N THR A 272 8.14 -10.26 -11.77
CA THR A 272 9.54 -10.16 -11.33
C THR A 272 9.72 -10.47 -9.83
N HIS A 273 8.64 -10.71 -9.08
CA HIS A 273 8.68 -10.97 -7.63
C HIS A 273 9.65 -12.09 -7.24
N ARG A 274 9.78 -13.15 -8.06
CA ARG A 274 10.71 -14.25 -7.79
C ARG A 274 12.16 -13.77 -7.74
N VAL A 275 12.54 -12.81 -8.58
CA VAL A 275 13.87 -12.18 -8.58
C VAL A 275 13.99 -11.19 -7.43
N TRP A 276 13.01 -10.30 -7.24
CA TRP A 276 13.01 -9.31 -6.16
C TRP A 276 13.10 -9.95 -4.77
N LYS A 277 12.29 -10.98 -4.49
CA LYS A 277 12.34 -11.71 -3.21
C LYS A 277 13.65 -12.47 -3.00
N ALA A 278 14.32 -12.89 -4.07
CA ALA A 278 15.61 -13.55 -3.97
C ALA A 278 16.76 -12.58 -3.66
N MET A 279 16.70 -11.38 -4.24
CA MET A 279 17.81 -10.42 -4.24
C MET A 279 17.65 -9.26 -3.26
N ALA A 280 16.44 -8.98 -2.79
CA ALA A 280 16.14 -7.96 -1.78
C ALA A 280 15.45 -8.55 -0.53
N PRO A 281 16.10 -9.49 0.18
CA PRO A 281 15.51 -10.17 1.33
C PRO A 281 15.29 -9.26 2.55
N SER A 282 15.94 -8.08 2.61
CA SER A 282 15.73 -7.14 3.72
C SER A 282 14.39 -6.41 3.64
N LEU A 283 13.76 -6.39 2.46
CA LEU A 283 12.44 -5.78 2.27
C LEU A 283 11.34 -6.67 2.85
N PHE A 284 10.56 -6.13 3.79
CA PHE A 284 9.47 -6.91 4.40
C PHE A 284 8.33 -7.16 3.41
N THR A 285 8.15 -6.28 2.42
CA THR A 285 7.13 -6.43 1.37
C THR A 285 7.51 -5.74 0.07
N LEU A 286 6.94 -6.23 -1.02
CA LEU A 286 6.82 -5.54 -2.30
C LEU A 286 5.37 -5.04 -2.36
N ALA A 287 5.18 -3.72 -2.44
CA ALA A 287 3.89 -3.11 -2.16
C ALA A 287 3.21 -2.59 -3.46
N PRO A 288 1.92 -2.84 -3.69
CA PRO A 288 1.25 -2.42 -4.92
C PRO A 288 0.74 -0.96 -4.89
N ASP A 289 0.96 -0.22 -5.98
CA ASP A 289 0.34 1.09 -6.23
C ASP A 289 -0.92 0.94 -7.08
N ILE A 290 -2.10 1.04 -6.47
CA ILE A 290 -3.34 0.52 -7.07
C ILE A 290 -4.24 1.63 -7.63
N TYR A 291 -4.04 1.94 -8.91
CA TYR A 291 -4.90 2.85 -9.69
C TYR A 291 -5.77 2.14 -10.74
N VAL A 292 -5.58 0.82 -10.90
CA VAL A 292 -6.33 0.00 -11.84
C VAL A 292 -7.77 -0.27 -11.35
N PRO A 293 -8.73 -0.57 -12.25
CA PRO A 293 -10.09 -0.91 -11.84
C PRO A 293 -10.18 -2.22 -11.01
N THR A 294 -9.24 -3.16 -11.19
CA THR A 294 -9.26 -4.49 -10.56
C THR A 294 -8.51 -4.51 -9.22
N ILE A 295 -8.95 -3.68 -8.28
CA ILE A 295 -8.22 -3.39 -7.02
C ILE A 295 -8.17 -4.60 -6.10
N ALA A 296 -9.30 -5.28 -5.89
CA ALA A 296 -9.34 -6.49 -5.06
C ALA A 296 -8.41 -7.59 -5.60
N LYS A 297 -8.31 -7.71 -6.92
CA LYS A 297 -7.36 -8.63 -7.56
C LYS A 297 -5.91 -8.21 -7.30
N ALA A 298 -5.60 -6.92 -7.44
CA ALA A 298 -4.25 -6.41 -7.16
C ALA A 298 -3.85 -6.65 -5.69
N MET A 299 -4.75 -6.39 -4.73
CA MET A 299 -4.49 -6.73 -3.32
C MET A 299 -4.22 -8.23 -3.12
N ASN A 300 -5.00 -9.09 -3.76
CA ASN A 300 -4.78 -10.54 -3.71
C ASN A 300 -3.43 -10.97 -4.30
N ASP A 301 -3.06 -10.43 -5.46
CA ASP A 301 -1.81 -10.80 -6.15
C ASP A 301 -0.56 -10.41 -5.33
N TYR A 302 -0.68 -9.43 -4.43
CA TYR A 302 0.39 -8.95 -3.55
C TYR A 302 0.22 -9.41 -2.09
N SER A 303 -0.77 -10.25 -1.79
CA SER A 303 -0.99 -10.80 -0.45
C SER A 303 -0.74 -12.30 -0.47
N TYR A 304 0.49 -12.69 -0.14
CA TYR A 304 0.90 -14.09 -0.09
C TYR A 304 1.95 -14.31 1.01
N GLU A 305 2.26 -15.57 1.31
CA GLU A 305 3.25 -15.93 2.33
C GLU A 305 4.61 -15.30 2.02
N GLY A 306 5.15 -14.52 2.97
CA GLY A 306 6.40 -13.76 2.76
C GLY A 306 6.23 -12.42 2.03
N ASN A 307 5.00 -12.00 1.71
CA ASN A 307 4.69 -10.65 1.20
C ASN A 307 3.41 -10.13 1.88
N PRO A 308 3.48 -9.66 3.14
CA PRO A 308 2.34 -9.06 3.80
C PRO A 308 1.86 -7.81 3.04
N LEU A 309 0.55 -7.61 2.98
CA LEU A 309 -0.01 -6.52 2.20
C LEU A 309 0.23 -5.18 2.90
N PHE A 310 0.85 -4.24 2.20
CA PHE A 310 0.79 -2.82 2.49
C PHE A 310 0.37 -2.12 1.18
N VAL A 311 -0.64 -1.26 1.21
CA VAL A 311 -1.09 -0.49 0.04
C VAL A 311 -0.62 0.96 0.19
N PRO A 312 0.60 1.31 -0.29
CA PRO A 312 1.20 2.64 -0.14
C PRO A 312 0.49 3.72 -0.96
N GLU A 313 0.03 3.34 -2.15
CA GLU A 313 -0.72 4.21 -3.04
C GLU A 313 -1.98 3.52 -3.55
N VAL A 314 -3.07 4.27 -3.60
CA VAL A 314 -4.34 3.83 -4.18
C VAL A 314 -5.17 5.06 -4.54
N ARG A 315 -6.15 4.84 -5.44
CA ARG A 315 -7.18 5.83 -5.77
C ARG A 315 -7.80 6.50 -4.53
N LYS A 316 -8.32 7.71 -4.74
CA LYS A 316 -8.81 8.60 -3.68
C LYS A 316 -10.29 8.99 -3.80
N ASP A 317 -11.07 8.23 -4.59
CA ASP A 317 -12.51 8.44 -4.71
C ASP A 317 -13.30 7.70 -3.63
N ALA A 318 -14.63 7.85 -3.61
CA ALA A 318 -15.48 7.28 -2.58
C ALA A 318 -15.37 5.74 -2.44
N GLN A 319 -14.98 5.04 -3.52
CA GLN A 319 -14.77 3.59 -3.50
C GLN A 319 -13.57 3.18 -2.66
N THR A 320 -12.61 4.08 -2.42
CA THR A 320 -11.42 3.80 -1.61
C THR A 320 -11.78 3.37 -0.17
N ALA A 321 -12.90 3.84 0.37
CA ALA A 321 -13.40 3.42 1.68
C ALA A 321 -13.73 1.92 1.72
N SER A 322 -14.41 1.41 0.69
CA SER A 322 -14.75 -0.02 0.56
C SER A 322 -13.52 -0.90 0.53
N TYR A 323 -12.49 -0.45 -0.21
CA TYR A 323 -11.24 -1.17 -0.38
C TYR A 323 -10.36 -1.09 0.86
N ALA A 324 -10.33 0.05 1.57
CA ALA A 324 -9.67 0.18 2.86
C ALA A 324 -10.23 -0.85 3.86
N LEU A 325 -11.55 -0.91 4.01
CA LEU A 325 -12.20 -1.88 4.89
C LEU A 325 -11.84 -3.32 4.50
N HIS A 326 -11.84 -3.63 3.21
CA HIS A 326 -11.50 -4.95 2.71
C HIS A 326 -10.02 -5.30 2.91
N ALA A 327 -9.09 -4.36 2.71
CA ALA A 327 -7.65 -4.55 2.89
C ALA A 327 -7.33 -5.04 4.31
N PHE A 328 -7.87 -4.36 5.32
CA PHE A 328 -7.66 -4.75 6.72
C PHE A 328 -8.39 -6.04 7.10
N THR A 329 -9.64 -6.21 6.68
CA THR A 329 -10.49 -7.34 7.15
C THR A 329 -10.27 -8.65 6.40
N LYS A 330 -9.80 -8.60 5.14
CA LYS A 330 -9.55 -9.79 4.31
C LYS A 330 -8.09 -10.15 4.22
N TYR A 331 -7.21 -9.17 4.01
CA TYR A 331 -5.80 -9.38 3.68
C TYR A 331 -4.86 -9.07 4.85
N ASN A 332 -5.40 -8.71 6.02
CA ASN A 332 -4.63 -8.32 7.20
C ASN A 332 -3.59 -7.23 6.89
N ALA A 333 -3.98 -6.24 6.06
CA ALA A 333 -3.06 -5.23 5.59
C ALA A 333 -2.35 -4.53 6.77
N ILE A 334 -1.04 -4.36 6.65
CA ILE A 334 -0.21 -3.56 7.57
C ILE A 334 -0.66 -2.09 7.53
N GLY A 335 -1.05 -1.62 6.35
CA GLY A 335 -1.56 -0.28 6.14
C GLY A 335 -2.22 -0.10 4.79
N TYR A 336 -2.96 1.00 4.67
CA TYR A 336 -3.67 1.39 3.47
C TYR A 336 -3.59 2.91 3.34
N SER A 337 -3.17 3.42 2.17
CA SER A 337 -2.75 4.80 1.99
C SER A 337 -3.21 5.36 0.63
N PRO A 338 -4.35 6.07 0.58
CA PRO A 338 -4.76 6.80 -0.62
C PRO A 338 -3.81 7.96 -0.94
N PHE A 339 -3.48 8.11 -2.23
CA PHE A 339 -2.57 9.15 -2.71
C PHE A 339 -3.20 10.54 -2.72
N GLY A 340 -2.45 11.55 -2.29
CA GLY A 340 -2.92 12.92 -2.16
C GLY A 340 -4.00 13.06 -1.09
N ILE A 341 -3.81 12.42 0.06
CA ILE A 341 -4.81 12.33 1.13
C ILE A 341 -5.26 13.71 1.63
N GLU A 342 -4.38 14.71 1.62
CA GLU A 342 -4.67 16.09 2.02
C GLU A 342 -5.68 16.77 1.08
N GLN A 343 -5.83 16.25 -0.14
CA GLN A 343 -6.76 16.80 -1.11
C GLN A 343 -8.22 16.39 -0.85
N LEU A 344 -8.47 15.35 -0.05
CA LEU A 344 -9.84 14.86 0.20
C LEU A 344 -10.72 15.88 0.93
N ALA A 345 -10.12 16.87 1.59
CA ALA A 345 -10.84 17.96 2.26
C ALA A 345 -11.12 19.16 1.34
N LEU A 346 -10.56 19.18 0.13
CA LEU A 346 -10.71 20.28 -0.82
C LEU A 346 -12.03 20.19 -1.60
N ASP A 347 -12.35 21.27 -2.31
CA ASP A 347 -13.44 21.29 -3.27
C ASP A 347 -13.14 20.29 -4.41
N PRO A 348 -14.01 19.31 -4.70
CA PRO A 348 -13.81 18.36 -5.80
C PRO A 348 -13.55 19.03 -7.15
N ASP A 349 -14.13 20.19 -7.41
CA ASP A 349 -13.94 20.93 -8.67
C ASP A 349 -12.57 21.61 -8.76
N SER A 350 -11.85 21.72 -7.64
CA SER A 350 -10.50 22.28 -7.58
C SER A 350 -9.39 21.26 -7.85
N ILE A 351 -9.72 19.97 -7.88
CA ILE A 351 -8.72 18.91 -8.05
C ILE A 351 -8.25 18.86 -9.51
N PRO A 352 -6.95 19.09 -9.77
CA PRO A 352 -6.42 18.96 -11.12
C PRO A 352 -6.53 17.51 -11.58
N LYS A 353 -7.15 17.31 -12.74
CA LYS A 353 -7.24 16.01 -13.39
C LYS A 353 -6.15 15.93 -14.46
N PRO A 354 -5.32 14.87 -14.48
CA PRO A 354 -4.37 14.67 -15.56
C PRO A 354 -5.09 14.65 -16.93
N PRO A 355 -4.41 15.03 -18.03
CA PRO A 355 -5.00 14.91 -19.36
C PRO A 355 -5.45 13.46 -19.63
N MET A 356 -6.57 13.29 -20.33
CA MET A 356 -7.13 11.96 -20.61
C MET A 356 -6.16 11.05 -21.38
N SER A 357 -5.31 11.62 -22.23
CA SER A 357 -4.24 10.86 -22.91
C SER A 357 -3.25 10.24 -21.92
N VAL A 358 -2.90 10.96 -20.85
CA VAL A 358 -2.01 10.46 -19.80
C VAL A 358 -2.71 9.36 -19.01
N MET A 359 -3.96 9.58 -18.58
CA MET A 359 -4.70 8.56 -17.84
C MET A 359 -4.88 7.26 -18.65
N ILE A 360 -5.15 7.34 -19.96
CA ILE A 360 -5.21 6.16 -20.84
C ILE A 360 -3.85 5.47 -20.92
N ALA A 361 -2.77 6.23 -21.12
CA ALA A 361 -1.43 5.68 -21.25
C ALA A 361 -0.97 4.95 -19.97
N LEU A 362 -1.36 5.45 -18.80
CA LEU A 362 -1.01 4.89 -17.50
C LEU A 362 -2.11 3.96 -16.95
N ASN A 363 -3.17 3.72 -17.72
CA ASN A 363 -4.31 2.86 -17.37
C ASN A 363 -4.96 3.21 -16.00
N ILE A 364 -5.03 4.52 -15.72
CA ILE A 364 -5.68 5.08 -14.53
C ILE A 364 -7.17 5.25 -14.81
N ASP A 365 -8.02 4.74 -13.91
CA ASP A 365 -9.46 5.01 -13.94
C ASP A 365 -9.72 6.52 -13.66
N PRO A 366 -10.36 7.28 -14.57
CA PRO A 366 -10.63 8.70 -14.37
C PRO A 366 -11.45 9.03 -13.12
N SER A 367 -12.29 8.08 -12.66
CA SER A 367 -13.06 8.24 -11.43
C SER A 367 -12.17 8.34 -10.19
N SER A 368 -10.92 7.88 -10.26
CA SER A 368 -9.94 7.96 -9.17
C SER A 368 -9.64 9.39 -8.71
N PHE A 369 -9.99 10.40 -9.51
CA PHE A 369 -9.82 11.82 -9.17
C PHE A 369 -11.12 12.51 -8.71
N ASP A 370 -12.25 11.80 -8.70
CA ASP A 370 -13.49 12.34 -8.11
C ASP A 370 -13.48 12.12 -6.59
N ILE A 371 -13.04 13.15 -5.87
CA ILE A 371 -12.95 13.10 -4.41
C ILE A 371 -14.31 13.33 -3.72
N THR A 372 -15.40 13.53 -4.47
CA THR A 372 -16.74 13.79 -3.90
C THR A 372 -17.12 12.71 -2.89
N ASN A 373 -17.48 13.14 -1.67
CA ASN A 373 -17.79 12.29 -0.51
C ASN A 373 -16.68 11.33 -0.03
N SER A 374 -15.45 11.42 -0.55
CA SER A 374 -14.39 10.47 -0.20
C SER A 374 -13.92 10.62 1.24
N LYS A 375 -13.69 11.86 1.70
CA LYS A 375 -13.29 12.16 3.09
C LYS A 375 -14.22 11.54 4.14
N PRO A 376 -15.54 11.79 4.15
CA PRO A 376 -16.40 11.26 5.19
C PRO A 376 -16.47 9.73 5.20
N TYR A 377 -16.47 9.07 4.04
CA TYR A 377 -16.49 7.61 3.98
C TYR A 377 -15.18 6.99 4.46
N LEU A 378 -14.03 7.50 3.99
CA LEU A 378 -12.72 6.97 4.40
C LEU A 378 -12.45 7.22 5.89
N SER A 379 -12.73 8.43 6.36
CA SER A 379 -12.61 8.80 7.79
C SER A 379 -13.38 7.83 8.68
N ARG A 380 -14.63 7.52 8.31
CA ARG A 380 -15.46 6.58 9.05
C ARG A 380 -14.92 5.15 9.02
N VAL A 381 -14.35 4.70 7.89
CA VAL A 381 -13.66 3.40 7.84
C VAL A 381 -12.46 3.39 8.78
N TYR A 382 -11.61 4.42 8.76
CA TYR A 382 -10.43 4.48 9.62
C TYR A 382 -10.79 4.48 11.11
N GLU A 383 -11.81 5.23 11.50
CA GLU A 383 -12.37 5.16 12.85
C GLU A 383 -12.79 3.73 13.22
N LEU A 384 -13.53 3.04 12.33
CA LEU A 384 -13.93 1.65 12.55
C LEU A 384 -12.74 0.70 12.65
N ILE A 385 -11.74 0.80 11.76
CA ILE A 385 -10.52 -0.03 11.80
C ILE A 385 -9.81 0.12 13.15
N GLN A 386 -9.60 1.36 13.59
CA GLN A 386 -8.95 1.63 14.87
C GLN A 386 -9.75 1.06 16.04
N GLY A 387 -11.07 1.30 16.06
CA GLY A 387 -11.97 0.79 17.08
C GLY A 387 -12.02 -0.74 17.13
N MET A 388 -11.97 -1.42 15.97
CA MET A 388 -12.01 -2.88 15.89
C MET A 388 -10.64 -3.56 15.88
N LYS A 389 -9.54 -2.83 16.09
CA LYS A 389 -8.19 -3.40 16.11
C LYS A 389 -8.07 -4.66 17.02
N PRO A 390 -8.58 -4.66 18.27
CA PRO A 390 -8.51 -5.87 19.11
C PRO A 390 -9.26 -7.07 18.51
N LEU A 391 -10.43 -6.84 17.90
CA LEU A 391 -11.21 -7.89 17.24
C LEU A 391 -10.51 -8.42 15.99
N LEU A 392 -9.90 -7.54 15.19
CA LEU A 392 -9.11 -7.96 14.03
C LEU A 392 -7.96 -8.87 14.47
N LEU A 393 -7.23 -8.49 15.53
CA LEU A 393 -6.11 -9.30 16.04
C LEU A 393 -6.54 -10.65 16.61
N GLU A 394 -7.71 -10.72 17.24
CA GLU A 394 -8.26 -11.95 17.81
C GLU A 394 -8.83 -12.89 16.74
N TYR A 395 -9.57 -12.35 15.75
CA TYR A 395 -10.35 -13.17 14.81
C TYR A 395 -9.68 -13.38 13.45
N ARG A 396 -8.63 -12.62 13.09
CA ARG A 396 -7.91 -12.84 11.83
C ARG A 396 -7.32 -14.25 11.76
N GLY A 397 -7.42 -14.87 10.58
CA GLY A 397 -6.98 -16.25 10.36
C GLY A 397 -7.92 -17.33 10.94
N THR A 398 -9.01 -16.95 11.61
CA THR A 398 -10.05 -17.88 12.09
C THR A 398 -11.18 -18.04 11.06
N ASP A 399 -12.04 -19.04 11.26
CA ASP A 399 -13.28 -19.25 10.50
C ASP A 399 -14.44 -18.36 10.95
N ARG A 400 -14.20 -17.46 11.92
CA ARG A 400 -15.20 -16.57 12.53
C ARG A 400 -15.13 -15.12 12.06
N LEU A 401 -14.15 -14.77 11.23
CA LEU A 401 -14.08 -13.49 10.53
C LEU A 401 -14.38 -13.74 9.04
N HIS A 402 -15.48 -13.14 8.58
CA HIS A 402 -15.87 -13.17 7.18
C HIS A 402 -15.74 -11.77 6.61
N SER A 403 -15.24 -11.63 5.39
CA SER A 403 -15.09 -10.33 4.71
C SER A 403 -15.55 -10.44 3.26
N TRP A 404 -16.06 -9.34 2.72
CA TRP A 404 -16.51 -9.23 1.33
C TRP A 404 -16.26 -7.84 0.78
N VAL A 405 -16.12 -7.76 -0.54
CA VAL A 405 -16.17 -6.54 -1.33
C VAL A 405 -16.79 -6.87 -2.67
N ARG A 406 -17.48 -5.91 -3.30
CA ARG A 406 -17.94 -6.03 -4.67
C ARG A 406 -16.77 -5.80 -5.62
N GLU A 407 -16.47 -6.79 -6.45
CA GLU A 407 -15.27 -6.78 -7.29
C GLU A 407 -15.53 -6.34 -8.74
N SER A 408 -16.79 -6.43 -9.20
CA SER A 408 -17.16 -6.10 -10.58
C SER A 408 -18.63 -5.74 -10.73
N GLU A 409 -19.02 -5.27 -11.91
CA GLU A 409 -20.42 -4.94 -12.19
C GLU A 409 -21.36 -6.16 -12.16
N THR A 410 -20.84 -7.35 -12.47
CA THR A 410 -21.59 -8.61 -12.44
C THR A 410 -21.49 -9.34 -11.10
N ASP A 411 -20.90 -8.69 -10.10
CA ASP A 411 -20.82 -9.21 -8.74
C ASP A 411 -22.02 -8.71 -7.91
N PHE A 412 -22.94 -9.62 -7.57
CA PHE A 412 -24.22 -9.31 -6.95
C PHE A 412 -24.29 -9.62 -5.45
N GLY A 413 -23.26 -10.27 -4.88
CA GLY A 413 -23.31 -10.67 -3.47
C GLY A 413 -22.40 -11.84 -3.10
N ARG A 414 -22.52 -12.28 -1.84
CA ARG A 414 -21.82 -13.45 -1.29
C ARG A 414 -22.80 -14.33 -0.54
N TYR A 415 -22.47 -15.62 -0.47
CA TYR A 415 -23.13 -16.57 0.42
C TYR A 415 -22.08 -17.08 1.40
N LEU A 416 -22.31 -16.87 2.69
CA LEU A 416 -21.39 -17.17 3.77
C LEU A 416 -21.99 -18.25 4.67
N THR A 417 -21.21 -19.26 4.99
CA THR A 417 -21.58 -20.33 5.90
C THR A 417 -20.95 -20.03 7.25
N LEU A 418 -21.75 -19.47 8.17
CA LEU A 418 -21.36 -19.21 9.56
C LEU A 418 -21.41 -20.53 10.36
N LYS A 419 -21.05 -20.53 11.64
CA LYS A 419 -21.13 -21.75 12.47
C LYS A 419 -22.56 -22.29 12.59
N ASN A 420 -23.50 -21.44 13.01
CA ASN A 420 -24.89 -21.84 13.25
C ASN A 420 -25.86 -21.43 12.14
N TYR A 421 -25.50 -20.47 11.29
CA TYR A 421 -26.41 -19.85 10.32
C TYR A 421 -25.78 -19.80 8.93
N ASP A 422 -26.59 -19.69 7.89
CA ASP A 422 -26.11 -19.25 6.58
C ASP A 422 -26.53 -17.79 6.36
N LEU A 423 -25.69 -17.03 5.69
CA LEU A 423 -25.89 -15.61 5.43
C LEU A 423 -25.78 -15.36 3.92
N LYS A 424 -26.83 -14.77 3.36
CA LYS A 424 -26.78 -14.16 2.04
C LYS A 424 -26.53 -12.66 2.18
N VAL A 425 -25.43 -12.18 1.62
CA VAL A 425 -25.14 -10.76 1.46
C VAL A 425 -25.47 -10.38 0.02
N ALA A 426 -26.38 -9.43 -0.19
CA ALA A 426 -26.69 -8.86 -1.50
C ALA A 426 -26.03 -7.48 -1.63
N PHE A 427 -25.36 -7.24 -2.75
CA PHE A 427 -24.64 -5.99 -2.98
C PHE A 427 -25.53 -4.96 -3.68
N SER A 428 -25.48 -3.72 -3.19
CA SER A 428 -26.10 -2.59 -3.87
C SER A 428 -25.38 -2.31 -5.21
N PRO A 429 -26.11 -1.81 -6.23
CA PRO A 429 -25.51 -1.38 -7.48
C PRO A 429 -24.46 -0.28 -7.30
N LYS A 430 -23.56 -0.13 -8.27
CA LYS A 430 -22.58 0.97 -8.26
C LYS A 430 -23.34 2.28 -8.39
N ALA A 431 -22.96 3.27 -7.59
CA ALA A 431 -23.47 4.63 -7.70
C ALA A 431 -22.29 5.61 -7.76
N GLU A 432 -22.49 6.73 -8.42
CA GLU A 432 -21.49 7.79 -8.55
C GLU A 432 -21.19 8.43 -7.19
N SER A 433 -19.92 8.71 -6.90
CA SER A 433 -19.45 9.30 -5.65
C SER A 433 -19.95 8.57 -4.39
N GLN A 434 -20.14 7.25 -4.50
CA GLN A 434 -20.52 6.35 -3.41
C GLN A 434 -19.51 5.19 -3.29
N PRO A 435 -19.37 4.58 -2.11
CA PRO A 435 -18.59 3.37 -1.95
C PRO A 435 -19.22 2.19 -2.71
N LEU A 436 -18.42 1.14 -2.88
CA LEU A 436 -18.90 -0.19 -3.26
C LEU A 436 -19.40 -0.97 -2.03
N ALA A 437 -20.21 -2.00 -2.27
CA ALA A 437 -20.54 -2.97 -1.22
C ALA A 437 -19.26 -3.56 -0.63
N SER A 438 -19.10 -3.44 0.68
CA SER A 438 -17.95 -3.98 1.42
C SER A 438 -18.34 -4.17 2.87
N GLY A 439 -17.73 -5.13 3.55
CA GLY A 439 -18.00 -5.36 4.95
C GLY A 439 -17.27 -6.56 5.53
N ALA A 440 -17.40 -6.69 6.84
CA ALA A 440 -16.92 -7.82 7.60
C ALA A 440 -17.90 -8.21 8.70
N LEU A 441 -17.84 -9.48 9.10
CA LEU A 441 -18.67 -10.08 10.13
C LEU A 441 -17.82 -10.91 11.07
N PHE A 442 -17.99 -10.67 12.37
CA PHE A 442 -17.38 -11.40 13.47
C PHE A 442 -18.43 -12.26 14.18
N GLU A 443 -18.19 -13.57 14.27
CA GLU A 443 -19.00 -14.50 15.08
C GLU A 443 -18.54 -14.47 16.55
N LEU A 444 -19.00 -13.45 17.29
CA LEU A 444 -18.61 -13.21 18.69
C LEU A 444 -18.98 -14.38 19.61
N ASP A 445 -20.16 -14.96 19.37
CA ASP A 445 -20.56 -16.25 19.93
C ASP A 445 -21.40 -17.02 18.91
N ASP A 446 -22.03 -18.10 19.36
CA ASP A 446 -22.85 -18.99 18.51
C ASP A 446 -24.06 -18.30 17.85
N ASP A 447 -24.57 -17.22 18.46
CA ASP A 447 -25.78 -16.51 18.01
C ASP A 447 -25.60 -14.99 17.92
N THR A 448 -24.51 -14.44 18.46
CA THR A 448 -24.20 -13.00 18.46
C THR A 448 -23.19 -12.66 17.37
N LEU A 449 -23.58 -11.77 16.46
CA LEU A 449 -22.80 -11.34 15.31
C LEU A 449 -22.55 -9.83 15.40
N LEU A 450 -21.29 -9.43 15.25
CA LEU A 450 -20.93 -8.03 15.03
C LEU A 450 -20.57 -7.85 13.57
N MET A 451 -21.14 -6.82 12.94
CA MET A 451 -20.96 -6.56 11.52
C MET A 451 -20.56 -5.11 11.31
N VAL A 452 -19.64 -4.91 10.38
CA VAL A 452 -19.31 -3.60 9.83
C VAL A 452 -19.51 -3.64 8.33
N GLY A 453 -20.12 -2.61 7.75
CA GLY A 453 -20.39 -2.66 6.32
C GLY A 453 -20.93 -1.38 5.72
N MET A 454 -21.04 -1.43 4.39
CA MET A 454 -21.65 -0.40 3.56
C MET A 454 -22.25 -1.06 2.30
N MET A 455 -23.26 -0.40 1.73
CA MET A 455 -23.81 -0.70 0.40
C MET A 455 -24.22 -2.17 0.19
N CYS A 456 -24.81 -2.80 1.21
CA CYS A 456 -25.28 -4.18 1.12
C CYS A 456 -26.49 -4.45 2.00
N SER A 457 -27.21 -5.54 1.71
CA SER A 457 -28.27 -6.08 2.57
C SER A 457 -28.01 -7.54 2.91
N MET A 458 -28.57 -7.98 4.03
CA MET A 458 -28.27 -9.27 4.63
C MET A 458 -29.53 -10.05 4.95
N ASN A 459 -29.49 -11.35 4.65
CA ASN A 459 -30.54 -12.30 5.00
C ASN A 459 -29.94 -13.54 5.64
N PHE A 460 -30.35 -13.82 6.88
CA PHE A 460 -29.91 -14.98 7.64
C PHE A 460 -30.89 -16.13 7.51
N THR A 461 -30.38 -17.34 7.31
CA THR A 461 -31.16 -18.57 7.19
C THR A 461 -30.60 -19.66 8.09
N ALA A 462 -31.47 -20.62 8.44
CA ALA A 462 -31.03 -21.86 9.06
C ALA A 462 -30.17 -22.65 8.05
N LYS A 463 -29.40 -23.62 8.53
CA LYS A 463 -28.59 -24.46 7.65
C LYS A 463 -29.46 -25.27 6.72
N ILE A 464 -28.95 -25.57 5.52
CA ILE A 464 -29.64 -26.45 4.57
C ILE A 464 -29.99 -27.79 5.25
N GLY A 465 -31.28 -28.13 5.27
CA GLY A 465 -31.80 -29.35 5.89
C GLY A 465 -32.37 -29.17 7.30
N GLU A 466 -32.16 -28.01 7.94
CA GLU A 466 -32.80 -27.70 9.22
C GLU A 466 -34.26 -27.25 9.03
N ASN A 467 -35.18 -27.86 9.77
CA ASN A 467 -36.58 -27.45 9.79
C ASN A 467 -36.81 -26.31 10.80
N SER A 468 -36.10 -25.21 10.63
CA SER A 468 -36.21 -24.01 11.47
C SER A 468 -36.09 -22.74 10.64
N LYS A 469 -36.60 -21.63 11.17
CA LYS A 469 -36.38 -20.28 10.64
C LYS A 469 -35.44 -19.51 11.55
N VAL A 470 -34.84 -18.45 11.03
CA VAL A 470 -33.99 -17.54 11.81
C VAL A 470 -34.79 -16.29 12.14
N GLY A 471 -34.76 -15.89 13.41
CA GLY A 471 -35.26 -14.61 13.86
C GLY A 471 -34.14 -13.78 14.51
N ILE A 472 -34.42 -12.48 14.71
CA ILE A 472 -33.49 -11.55 15.37
C ILE A 472 -34.03 -11.21 16.76
N VAL A 473 -33.34 -11.66 17.81
CA VAL A 473 -33.61 -11.32 19.21
C VAL A 473 -33.39 -9.82 19.41
N SER A 474 -32.18 -9.34 19.12
CA SER A 474 -31.80 -7.93 19.24
C SER A 474 -31.03 -7.48 18.00
N TYR A 475 -31.27 -6.24 17.60
CA TYR A 475 -30.59 -5.57 16.49
C TYR A 475 -30.25 -4.15 16.95
N GLN A 476 -28.98 -3.81 16.94
CA GLN A 476 -28.47 -2.52 17.41
C GLN A 476 -27.51 -1.96 16.37
N GLU A 477 -27.54 -0.65 16.16
CA GLU A 477 -26.45 0.06 15.50
C GLU A 477 -25.64 0.82 16.55
N GLY A 478 -24.40 1.17 16.21
CA GLY A 478 -23.51 1.84 17.13
C GLY A 478 -22.12 2.09 16.56
N THR A 479 -21.18 2.23 17.48
CA THR A 479 -19.74 2.36 17.18
C THR A 479 -18.96 1.21 17.83
N ILE A 480 -17.68 1.11 17.49
CA ILE A 480 -16.76 0.16 18.12
C ILE A 480 -15.62 0.98 18.72
N ALA A 481 -15.34 0.77 20.01
CA ALA A 481 -14.24 1.40 20.72
C ALA A 481 -13.46 0.32 21.47
N ASP A 482 -12.16 0.21 21.21
CA ASP A 482 -11.26 -0.77 21.84
C ASP A 482 -11.80 -2.21 21.81
N GLY A 483 -12.33 -2.62 20.65
CA GLY A 483 -12.90 -3.95 20.42
C GLY A 483 -14.29 -4.16 21.02
N GLN A 484 -14.87 -3.15 21.68
CA GLN A 484 -16.18 -3.22 22.31
C GLN A 484 -17.23 -2.46 21.50
N PHE A 485 -18.37 -3.09 21.26
CA PHE A 485 -19.51 -2.46 20.62
C PHE A 485 -20.23 -1.52 21.60
N VAL A 486 -20.46 -0.28 21.18
CA VAL A 486 -21.20 0.74 21.94
C VAL A 486 -22.48 1.07 21.20
N ALA A 487 -23.61 0.57 21.70
CA ALA A 487 -24.91 0.75 21.08
C ALA A 487 -25.37 2.22 21.13
N SER A 488 -25.87 2.74 20.01
CA SER A 488 -26.49 4.07 19.92
C SER A 488 -28.02 3.98 19.91
N ARG A 489 -28.60 3.12 19.05
CA ARG A 489 -30.05 2.83 19.01
C ARG A 489 -30.34 1.36 18.79
N VAL A 490 -31.52 0.93 19.25
CA VAL A 490 -32.08 -0.39 18.97
C VAL A 490 -32.97 -0.29 17.74
N LEU A 491 -32.75 -1.17 16.78
CA LEU A 491 -33.50 -1.30 15.54
C LEU A 491 -34.55 -2.41 15.68
N ASN A 492 -35.80 -2.15 15.26
CA ASN A 492 -36.91 -3.09 15.40
C ASN A 492 -38.06 -2.71 14.47
N GLY A 493 -38.99 -3.63 14.20
CA GLY A 493 -40.06 -3.39 13.23
C GLY A 493 -39.54 -3.53 11.80
N ASP A 494 -39.71 -2.49 10.98
CA ASP A 494 -39.35 -2.53 9.56
C ASP A 494 -37.86 -2.79 9.35
N GLU A 495 -37.01 -2.26 10.22
CA GLU A 495 -35.56 -2.45 10.19
C GLU A 495 -35.14 -3.90 10.50
N LYS A 496 -35.96 -4.70 11.21
CA LYS A 496 -35.67 -6.14 11.38
C LYS A 496 -36.11 -6.98 10.19
N MET A 497 -36.93 -6.45 9.29
CA MET A 497 -37.34 -7.18 8.08
C MET A 497 -36.20 -7.28 7.07
N SER A 498 -35.27 -6.32 7.07
CA SER A 498 -34.09 -6.30 6.22
C SER A 498 -32.93 -5.64 6.96
N VAL A 499 -31.85 -6.39 7.19
CA VAL A 499 -30.61 -5.84 7.74
C VAL A 499 -29.86 -5.19 6.58
N GLU A 500 -29.73 -3.87 6.59
CA GLU A 500 -29.22 -3.08 5.47
C GLU A 500 -28.16 -2.09 5.92
N PHE A 501 -27.14 -1.93 5.07
CA PHE A 501 -26.10 -0.93 5.20
C PHE A 501 -26.20 0.07 4.05
N GLY A 502 -26.35 1.34 4.40
CA GLY A 502 -26.29 2.45 3.46
C GLY A 502 -24.87 2.74 2.98
N PRO A 503 -24.63 3.89 2.33
CA PRO A 503 -23.29 4.25 1.87
C PRO A 503 -22.33 4.63 3.00
N MET A 504 -22.82 5.20 4.09
CA MET A 504 -21.97 5.49 5.24
C MET A 504 -21.57 4.16 5.91
N PRO A 505 -20.28 3.91 6.19
CA PRO A 505 -19.87 2.72 6.91
C PRO A 505 -20.44 2.71 8.34
N GLU A 506 -21.13 1.63 8.69
CA GLU A 506 -21.81 1.46 9.98
C GLU A 506 -21.35 0.19 10.68
N ALA A 507 -21.58 0.14 12.00
CA ALA A 507 -21.38 -1.05 12.82
C ALA A 507 -22.71 -1.46 13.46
N HIS A 508 -23.09 -2.73 13.29
CA HIS A 508 -24.31 -3.29 13.86
C HIS A 508 -24.02 -4.55 14.69
N LEU A 509 -24.73 -4.71 15.80
CA LEU A 509 -24.69 -5.90 16.65
C LEU A 509 -26.03 -6.62 16.63
N LEU A 510 -26.01 -7.91 16.28
CA LEU A 510 -27.20 -8.74 16.18
C LEU A 510 -27.08 -9.95 17.10
N LYS A 511 -28.23 -10.35 17.65
CA LYS A 511 -28.38 -11.67 18.27
C LYS A 511 -29.48 -12.43 17.56
N LEU A 512 -29.15 -13.59 17.03
CA LEU A 512 -30.04 -14.46 16.27
C LEU A 512 -30.62 -15.57 17.16
N TYR A 513 -31.64 -16.25 16.64
CA TYR A 513 -32.16 -17.49 17.20
C TYR A 513 -32.87 -18.30 16.12
N LYS A 514 -32.98 -19.61 16.33
CA LYS A 514 -33.78 -20.52 15.49
C LYS A 514 -35.12 -20.83 16.15
N TYR A 515 -36.19 -20.97 15.34
CA TYR A 515 -37.53 -21.33 15.81
C TYR A 515 -38.32 -22.19 14.83
#